data_AF-A0A7X6SRZ1-F1
#
_entry.id   AF-A0A7X6SRZ1-F1
#
_cell.length_a   1.000
_cell.length_b   1.000
_cell.length_c   1.000
_cell.angle_alpha   90.00
_cell.angle_beta   90.00
_cell.angle_gamma   90.00
#
_symmetry.space_group_name_H-M   'P 1'
#
loop_
_entity.id
_entity.type
_entity.pdbx_description
1 polymer ?
#
loop_
_entity_poly.entity_id
_entity_poly.type
_entity_poly.pdbx_seq_one_letter_code
_entity_poly.pdbx_strand_id
1 'polypeptide(L)'
;MKSLLYRILNLPARMICKFEFKRQTFILFNERPLEYAFVFKCIGLLYPKNVLDVGTGTSALPNLIRSCGPLVTAIDNIRDYWRIGDQIIPPVKVDSKDKHQLTCLLI
;
A
#
# COMPACT_ATOMS: atom_id res chain seq x y z
N MET A 1 15.22 -22.53 -26.40
CA MET A 1 13.75 -22.53 -26.63
C MET A 1 12.93 -21.94 -25.48
N LYS A 2 13.03 -22.41 -24.23
CA LYS A 2 12.22 -21.87 -23.10
C LYS A 2 12.35 -20.35 -22.92
N SER A 3 13.56 -19.80 -22.97
CA SER A 3 13.81 -18.35 -22.88
C SER A 3 13.08 -17.53 -23.97
N LEU A 4 13.07 -18.01 -25.22
CA LEU A 4 12.39 -17.34 -26.32
C LEU A 4 10.87 -17.36 -26.13
N LEU A 5 10.32 -18.50 -25.69
CA LEU A 5 8.90 -18.64 -25.37
C LEU A 5 8.48 -17.70 -24.23
N TYR A 6 9.23 -17.65 -23.12
CA TYR A 6 8.99 -16.70 -22.03
C TYR A 6 9.06 -15.24 -22.49
N ARG A 7 9.96 -14.92 -23.42
CA ARG A 7 10.11 -13.57 -23.96
C ARG A 7 8.88 -13.17 -24.76
N ILE A 8 8.33 -14.07 -25.58
CA ILE A 8 7.12 -13.86 -26.36
C ILE A 8 5.89 -13.76 -25.46
N LEU A 9 5.74 -14.67 -24.49
CA LEU A 9 4.62 -14.68 -23.53
C LEU A 9 4.56 -13.41 -22.68
N ASN A 10 5.70 -12.79 -22.38
CA ASN A 10 5.77 -11.53 -21.63
C ASN A 10 5.60 -10.29 -22.51
N LEU A 11 5.55 -10.38 -23.85
CA LEU A 11 5.39 -9.20 -24.72
C LEU A 11 4.11 -8.41 -24.40
N PRO A 12 2.92 -9.03 -24.22
CA PRO A 12 1.72 -8.29 -23.90
C PRO A 12 1.83 -7.52 -22.57
N ALA A 13 2.32 -8.17 -21.51
CA ALA A 13 2.52 -7.53 -20.20
C ALA A 13 3.49 -6.34 -20.31
N ARG A 14 4.62 -6.52 -21.01
CA ARG A 14 5.60 -5.43 -21.24
C ARG A 14 5.00 -4.27 -22.04
N MET A 15 4.14 -4.56 -23.00
CA MET A 15 3.44 -3.54 -23.79
C MET A 15 2.43 -2.77 -22.94
N ILE A 16 1.65 -3.46 -22.10
CA ILE A 16 0.72 -2.85 -21.14
C ILE A 16 1.49 -1.96 -20.17
N CYS A 17 2.52 -2.46 -19.48
CA CYS A 17 3.30 -1.66 -18.54
C CYS A 17 3.94 -0.43 -19.22
N LYS A 18 4.46 -0.58 -20.45
CA LYS A 18 5.02 0.53 -21.23
C LYS A 18 3.94 1.56 -21.59
N PHE A 19 2.74 1.12 -21.94
CA PHE A 19 1.62 1.97 -22.26
C PHE A 19 1.11 2.72 -21.03
N GLU A 20 0.92 2.02 -19.90
CA GLU A 20 0.54 2.61 -18.61
C GLU A 20 1.55 3.67 -18.18
N PHE A 21 2.84 3.31 -18.16
CA PHE A 21 3.93 4.23 -17.81
C PHE A 21 3.91 5.51 -18.68
N LYS A 22 3.75 5.36 -19.99
CA LYS A 22 3.70 6.52 -20.92
C LYS A 22 2.46 7.37 -20.79
N ARG A 23 1.35 6.83 -20.29
CA ARG A 23 0.08 7.55 -20.09
C ARG A 23 0.00 8.25 -18.75
N GLN A 24 0.95 8.03 -17.85
CA GLN A 24 1.00 8.76 -16.59
C GLN A 24 1.22 10.24 -16.89
N THR A 25 0.32 11.08 -16.38
CA THR A 25 0.45 12.53 -16.42
C THR A 25 1.03 12.99 -15.09
N PHE A 26 2.13 13.75 -15.15
CA PHE A 26 2.58 14.47 -13.96
C PHE A 26 1.57 15.57 -13.65
N ILE A 27 0.91 15.48 -12.51
CA ILE A 27 -0.13 16.45 -12.12
C ILE A 27 0.50 17.58 -11.30
N LEU A 28 1.18 17.24 -10.21
CA LEU A 28 1.80 18.20 -9.29
C LEU A 28 2.79 17.50 -8.35
N PHE A 29 3.60 18.31 -7.68
CA PHE A 29 4.40 17.86 -6.54
C PHE A 29 3.47 17.52 -5.38
N ASN A 30 3.46 16.24 -5.02
CA ASN A 30 2.69 15.74 -3.89
C ASN A 30 3.59 15.74 -2.63
N GLU A 31 3.02 16.03 -1.47
CA GLU A 31 3.72 16.00 -0.16
C GLU A 31 3.99 14.57 0.33
N ARG A 32 3.29 13.57 -0.25
CA ARG A 32 3.41 12.13 0.08
C ARG A 32 4.84 11.58 0.17
N PRO A 33 5.81 11.93 -0.69
CA PRO A 33 7.19 11.47 -0.54
C PRO A 33 7.83 11.91 0.78
N LEU A 34 7.54 13.12 1.25
CA LEU A 34 8.05 13.64 2.53
C LEU A 34 7.34 12.94 3.70
N GLU A 35 6.02 12.82 3.64
CA GLU A 35 5.21 12.09 4.64
C GLU A 35 5.69 10.65 4.79
N TYR A 36 5.91 9.95 3.66
CA TYR A 36 6.35 8.56 3.67
C TYR A 36 7.78 8.41 4.18
N ALA A 37 8.68 9.32 3.81
CA ALA A 37 10.03 9.33 4.36
C ALA A 37 10.01 9.45 5.89
N PHE A 38 9.15 10.31 6.43
CA PHE A 38 8.96 10.44 7.87
C PHE A 38 8.39 9.16 8.50
N VAL A 39 7.34 8.58 7.93
CA VAL A 39 6.72 7.33 8.41
C VAL A 39 7.73 6.18 8.43
N PHE A 40 8.49 5.96 7.36
CA PHE A 40 9.48 4.89 7.30
C PHE A 40 10.67 5.12 8.23
N LYS A 41 11.05 6.39 8.47
CA LYS A 41 12.02 6.74 9.51
C LYS A 41 11.50 6.31 10.89
N CYS A 42 10.25 6.61 11.23
CA CYS A 42 9.63 6.18 12.48
C CYS A 42 9.56 4.66 12.61
N ILE A 43 9.18 3.95 11.54
CA ILE A 43 9.17 2.47 11.53
C ILE A 43 10.57 1.91 11.80
N GLY A 44 11.61 2.45 11.14
CA GLY A 44 12.98 2.00 11.34
C GLY A 44 13.51 2.27 12.75
N LEU A 45 13.11 3.38 13.37
CA LEU A 45 13.53 3.75 14.73
C LEU A 45 12.78 2.98 15.82
N LEU A 46 11.48 2.73 15.64
CA LEU A 46 10.62 2.12 16.66
C LEU A 46 10.48 0.61 16.51
N TYR A 47 10.71 0.09 15.30
CA TYR A 47 10.54 -1.32 14.94
C TYR A 47 9.22 -1.94 15.45
N PRO A 48 8.06 -1.35 15.12
CA PRO A 48 6.77 -1.76 15.67
C PRO A 48 6.38 -3.16 15.17
N LYS A 49 5.74 -3.96 16.04
CA LYS A 49 5.19 -5.26 15.65
C LYS A 49 3.88 -5.16 14.88
N ASN A 50 3.03 -4.18 15.21
CA ASN A 50 1.76 -3.94 14.56
C ASN A 50 1.63 -2.46 14.18
N VAL A 51 0.89 -2.17 13.10
CA VAL A 51 0.61 -0.82 12.60
C VAL A 51 -0.86 -0.76 12.17
N LEU A 52 -1.54 0.34 12.49
CA LEU A 52 -2.90 0.64 12.04
C LEU A 52 -2.87 1.87 11.14
N ASP A 53 -3.17 1.69 9.85
CA ASP A 53 -3.33 2.80 8.91
C ASP A 53 -4.82 3.19 8.82
N VAL A 54 -5.15 4.43 9.20
CA VAL A 54 -6.53 4.94 9.21
C VAL A 54 -6.71 5.97 8.11
N GLY A 55 -7.73 5.81 7.27
CA GLY A 55 -7.97 6.71 6.14
C GLY A 55 -6.97 6.46 5.00
N THR A 56 -6.62 5.19 4.80
CA THR A 56 -5.60 4.78 3.84
C THR A 56 -5.95 5.12 2.38
N GLY A 57 -7.24 5.37 2.09
CA GLY A 57 -7.71 5.79 0.78
C GLY A 57 -7.51 4.70 -0.26
N THR A 58 -6.87 5.07 -1.38
CA THR A 58 -6.39 4.12 -2.41
C THR A 58 -4.87 3.98 -2.39
N SER A 59 -4.23 4.29 -1.25
CA SER A 59 -2.77 4.30 -1.12
C SER A 59 -2.17 2.89 -1.10
N ALA A 60 -0.95 2.74 -1.63
CA ALA A 60 -0.17 1.52 -1.49
C ALA A 60 0.60 1.41 -0.15
N LEU A 61 0.51 2.43 0.72
CA LEU A 61 1.30 2.54 1.95
C LEU A 61 1.17 1.33 2.89
N PRO A 62 -0.02 0.77 3.19
CA PRO A 62 -0.14 -0.40 4.06
C PRO A 62 0.69 -1.58 3.59
N ASN A 63 0.70 -1.83 2.28
CA ASN A 63 1.42 -2.95 1.68
C ASN A 63 2.94 -2.72 1.75
N LEU A 64 3.40 -1.48 1.53
CA LEU A 64 4.81 -1.14 1.70
C LEU A 64 5.26 -1.36 3.15
N ILE A 65 4.49 -0.88 4.13
CA ILE A 65 4.79 -1.09 5.55
C ILE A 65 4.82 -2.58 5.88
N ARG A 66 3.85 -3.37 5.38
CA ARG A 66 3.79 -4.82 5.60
C ARG A 66 5.05 -5.52 5.09
N SER A 67 5.60 -5.08 3.96
CA SER A 67 6.84 -5.62 3.38
C SER A 67 8.08 -5.32 4.22
N CYS A 68 8.05 -4.31 5.10
CA CYS A 68 9.14 -3.97 6.00
C CYS A 68 9.14 -4.80 7.31
N GLY A 69 8.14 -5.66 7.54
CA GLY A 69 8.07 -6.54 8.70
C GLY A 69 6.80 -6.42 9.57
N PRO A 70 6.34 -5.21 9.93
CA PRO A 70 5.17 -5.04 10.79
C PRO A 70 3.91 -5.74 10.26
N LEU A 71 3.03 -6.18 11.16
CA LEU A 71 1.67 -6.59 10.82
C LEU A 71 0.80 -5.33 10.65
N VAL A 72 0.17 -5.19 9.49
CA VAL A 72 -0.57 -3.96 9.15
C VAL A 72 -2.05 -4.24 9.07
N THR A 73 -2.83 -3.42 9.77
CA THR A 73 -4.29 -3.30 9.57
C THR A 73 -4.55 -1.95 8.91
N ALA A 74 -5.32 -1.92 7.83
CA ALA A 74 -5.71 -0.68 7.18
C ALA A 74 -7.24 -0.56 7.19
N ILE A 75 -7.75 0.62 7.58
CA ILE A 75 -9.18 0.91 7.63
C ILE A 75 -9.48 2.22 6.92
N ASP A 76 -10.68 2.30 6.35
CA ASP A 76 -11.18 3.49 5.66
C ASP A 76 -12.71 3.60 5.83
N ASN A 77 -13.25 4.81 5.73
CA ASN A 77 -14.70 5.04 5.79
C ASN A 77 -15.39 4.86 4.42
N ILE A 78 -14.63 4.80 3.32
CA ILE A 78 -15.13 4.59 1.97
C ILE A 78 -15.05 3.10 1.62
N ARG A 79 -16.23 2.49 1.43
CA ARG A 79 -16.39 1.03 1.24
C ARG A 79 -15.80 0.51 -0.08
N ASP A 80 -15.67 1.35 -1.08
CA ASP A 80 -15.40 0.92 -2.46
C ASP A 80 -13.94 1.11 -2.89
N TYR A 81 -13.07 1.70 -2.06
CA TYR A 81 -11.65 1.87 -2.42
C TYR A 81 -10.91 0.56 -2.68
N TRP A 82 -11.38 -0.54 -2.07
CA TRP A 82 -10.73 -1.84 -2.10
C TRP A 82 -11.54 -2.88 -2.89
N ARG A 83 -12.55 -2.45 -3.66
CA ARG A 83 -13.47 -3.34 -4.38
C ARG A 83 -13.10 -3.54 -5.84
N ILE A 84 -11.88 -3.99 -6.14
CA ILE A 84 -11.56 -4.68 -7.40
C ILE A 84 -10.51 -5.76 -7.14
N GLY A 85 -10.89 -7.04 -7.25
CA GLY A 85 -9.95 -8.16 -7.47
C GLY A 85 -9.39 -8.93 -6.25
N ASP A 86 -10.16 -9.07 -5.18
CA ASP A 86 -9.87 -9.87 -3.96
C ASP A 86 -9.27 -9.14 -2.75
N GLN A 87 -9.82 -9.52 -1.61
CA GLN A 87 -9.52 -9.09 -0.26
C GLN A 87 -8.09 -9.51 0.12
N ILE A 88 -7.21 -8.54 0.40
CA ILE A 88 -5.89 -8.82 0.98
C ILE A 88 -6.08 -9.17 2.47
N ILE A 89 -6.58 -10.40 2.73
CA ILE A 89 -6.63 -11.13 4.03
C ILE A 89 -7.50 -10.43 5.11
N PRO A 90 -8.33 -11.13 5.90
CA PRO A 90 -9.62 -10.57 6.30
C PRO A 90 -9.45 -9.38 7.25
N PRO A 91 -10.13 -8.24 6.99
CA PRO A 91 -10.30 -7.21 7.98
C PRO A 91 -11.09 -7.83 9.14
N VAL A 92 -10.46 -7.97 10.29
CA VAL A 92 -11.15 -8.36 11.52
C VAL A 92 -12.00 -7.17 11.94
N LYS A 93 -13.31 -7.38 12.08
CA LYS A 93 -14.21 -6.37 12.63
C LYS A 93 -13.77 -6.08 14.07
N VAL A 94 -13.34 -4.86 14.33
CA VAL A 94 -12.95 -4.37 15.66
C VAL A 94 -13.99 -3.35 16.14
N ASP A 95 -14.36 -3.43 17.41
CA ASP A 95 -15.27 -2.53 18.10
C ASP A 95 -14.49 -1.40 18.80
N SER A 96 -15.15 -0.30 19.14
CA SER A 96 -14.61 0.81 19.95
C SER A 96 -13.94 0.36 21.26
N LYS A 97 -14.27 -0.82 21.77
CA LYS A 97 -13.74 -1.42 23.00
C LYS A 97 -12.46 -2.24 22.79
N ASP A 98 -12.12 -2.58 21.55
CA ASP A 98 -10.90 -3.33 21.24
C ASP A 98 -9.66 -2.44 21.38
N LYS A 99 -8.51 -3.06 21.66
CA LYS A 99 -7.24 -2.33 21.75
C LYS A 99 -6.79 -1.90 20.36
N HIS A 100 -7.14 -0.68 19.97
CA HIS A 100 -6.62 -0.05 18.75
C HIS A 100 -5.22 0.51 19.03
N GLN A 101 -4.21 0.09 18.28
CA GLN A 101 -2.98 0.88 18.17
C GLN A 101 -3.27 2.03 17.21
N LEU A 102 -3.79 3.15 17.72
CA LEU A 102 -3.87 4.40 16.97
C LEU A 102 -2.49 4.72 16.39
N THR A 103 -2.25 4.45 15.11
CA THR A 103 -1.14 5.11 14.41
C THR A 103 -1.70 6.40 13.81
N CYS A 104 -2.18 7.27 14.69
CA CYS A 104 -2.00 8.69 14.44
C CYS A 104 -0.53 8.94 14.79
N LEU A 105 0.33 9.17 13.80
CA LEU A 105 1.53 9.97 14.06
C LEU A 105 1.07 11.41 14.25
N LEU A 106 0.41 11.67 15.38
CA LEU A 106 0.28 12.99 15.95
C LEU A 106 1.51 13.17 16.85
N ILE A 107 2.38 14.11 16.48
CA ILE A 107 3.17 14.83 17.48
C ILE A 107 2.43 16.13 17.75
#